data_AF-A0A1C5ZZ53-F1
#
_entry.id   AF-A0A1C5ZZ53-F1
#
_cell.length_a   1.000
_cell.length_b   1.000
_cell.length_c   1.000
_cell.angle_alpha   90.00
_cell.angle_beta   90.00
_cell.angle_gamma   90.00
#
_symmetry.space_group_name_H-M   'P 1'
#
loop_
_entity.id
_entity.type
_entity.pdbx_description
1 polymer ?
#
loop_
_entity_poly.entity_id
_entity_poly.type
_entity_poly.pdbx_seq_one_letter_code
_entity_poly.pdbx_strand_id
1 'polypeptide(L)'
;MKRGISVTRDYDYHNTPCVVITKKRGKLTIPEITDILHYEDQQRWSGRYALLLDCTEVTMGGNGCLDMMDERPGDAVVLYELEEGEPCPVCNASLPPFQYCPTCGSAWAENGTNIETHLADMQQEASRSIKNPDASEASRLAWYWSHIGSIDLARQLGLISEKRRQELYEEMRPLKPAITVPVDTEGVNRHE
;
A
#
# COMPACT_ATOMS: atom_id res chain seq x y z
N MET A 1 -13.95 14.25 17.70
CA MET A 1 -13.18 15.51 17.78
C MET A 1 -12.08 15.42 18.82
N LYS A 2 -10.89 14.99 18.39
CA LYS A 2 -9.64 15.19 19.14
C LYS A 2 -9.46 16.69 19.44
N ARG A 3 -9.00 17.02 20.65
CA ARG A 3 -8.90 18.40 21.13
C ARG A 3 -8.08 19.26 20.15
N GLY A 4 -8.75 20.20 19.48
CA GLY A 4 -8.11 21.19 18.61
C GLY A 4 -7.90 20.76 17.16
N ILE A 5 -8.55 19.70 16.68
CA ILE A 5 -8.60 19.36 15.25
C ILE A 5 -10.03 19.57 14.73
N SER A 6 -10.16 20.19 13.56
CA SER A 6 -11.43 20.42 12.85
C SER A 6 -11.36 19.92 11.42
N VAL A 7 -12.45 19.30 10.96
CA VAL A 7 -12.64 18.81 9.60
C VAL A 7 -13.80 19.56 8.97
N THR A 8 -13.60 20.15 7.80
CA THR A 8 -14.62 20.91 7.07
C THR A 8 -14.59 20.60 5.59
N ARG A 9 -15.76 20.65 4.94
CA ARG A 9 -15.83 20.68 3.47
C ARG A 9 -15.64 22.10 2.99
N ASP A 10 -14.81 22.28 1.97
CA ASP A 10 -14.50 23.56 1.35
C ASP A 10 -14.40 23.39 -0.16
N TYR A 11 -14.13 24.48 -0.87
CA TYR A 11 -13.88 24.50 -2.30
C TYR A 11 -12.54 25.17 -2.59
N ASP A 12 -11.77 24.60 -3.52
CA ASP A 12 -10.54 25.24 -3.97
C ASP A 12 -10.81 26.43 -4.91
N TYR A 13 -9.74 27.09 -5.36
CA TYR A 13 -9.83 28.24 -6.28
C TYR A 13 -10.50 27.89 -7.63
N HIS A 14 -10.45 26.62 -8.03
CA HIS A 14 -11.11 26.09 -9.22
C HIS A 14 -12.53 25.56 -8.94
N ASN A 15 -13.07 25.84 -7.76
CA ASN A 15 -14.39 25.40 -7.31
C ASN A 15 -14.53 23.86 -7.26
N THR A 16 -13.42 23.17 -7.02
CA THR A 16 -13.37 21.72 -6.83
C THR A 16 -13.60 21.40 -5.36
N PRO A 17 -14.52 20.47 -5.01
CA PRO A 17 -14.81 20.14 -3.62
C PRO A 17 -13.59 19.50 -2.95
N CYS A 18 -13.26 19.98 -1.75
CA CYS A 18 -12.17 19.44 -0.95
C CYS A 18 -12.53 19.35 0.53
N VAL A 19 -11.81 18.51 1.25
CA VAL A 19 -11.90 18.35 2.70
C VAL A 19 -10.66 18.96 3.33
N VAL A 20 -10.85 19.92 4.22
CA VAL A 20 -9.77 20.61 4.93
C VAL A 20 -9.73 20.12 6.36
N ILE A 21 -8.59 19.55 6.75
CA ILE A 21 -8.29 19.16 8.13
C ILE A 21 -7.35 20.20 8.72
N THR A 22 -7.77 20.87 9.78
CA THR A 22 -7.00 21.91 10.46
C THR A 22 -6.71 21.51 11.90
N LYS A 23 -5.48 21.74 12.34
CA LYS A 23 -5.03 21.50 13.72
C LYS A 23 -4.59 22.82 14.32
N LYS A 24 -5.09 23.15 15.52
CA LYS A 24 -4.78 24.43 16.18
C LYS A 24 -3.32 24.56 16.60
N ARG A 25 -2.67 23.46 17.00
CA ARG A 25 -1.27 23.44 17.46
C ARG A 25 -0.57 22.14 17.05
N GLY A 26 0.67 22.26 16.57
CA GLY A 26 1.48 21.12 16.14
C GLY A 26 1.19 20.68 14.70
N LYS A 27 1.95 19.68 14.24
CA LYS A 27 1.87 19.12 12.89
C LYS A 27 0.77 18.06 12.77
N LEU A 28 0.20 17.93 11.58
CA LEU A 28 -0.71 16.84 11.23
C LEU A 28 0.09 15.68 10.64
N THR A 29 0.00 14.51 11.26
CA THR A 29 0.66 13.30 10.75
C THR A 29 -0.30 12.46 9.92
N ILE A 30 0.22 11.68 8.96
CA ILE A 30 -0.60 10.77 8.15
C ILE A 30 -1.44 9.82 9.02
N PRO A 31 -0.91 9.16 10.08
CA PRO A 31 -1.74 8.33 10.95
C PRO A 31 -2.86 9.08 11.65
N GLU A 32 -2.64 10.34 12.07
CA GLU A 32 -3.70 11.16 12.65
C GLU A 32 -4.80 11.48 11.64
N ILE A 33 -4.42 11.83 10.41
CA ILE A 33 -5.36 12.10 9.31
C ILE A 33 -6.18 10.85 9.00
N THR A 34 -5.52 9.69 8.85
CA THR A 34 -6.20 8.41 8.58
C THR A 34 -7.20 8.07 9.68
N ASP A 35 -6.82 8.19 10.95
CA ASP A 35 -7.69 7.90 12.09
C ASP A 35 -8.92 8.83 12.12
N ILE A 36 -8.74 10.11 11.78
CA ILE A 36 -9.85 11.06 11.68
C ILE A 36 -10.83 10.65 10.58
N LEU A 37 -10.33 10.33 9.39
CA LEU A 37 -11.18 9.95 8.26
C LEU A 37 -11.94 8.64 8.50
N HIS A 38 -11.34 7.68 9.21
CA HIS A 38 -11.96 6.37 9.47
C HIS A 38 -13.02 6.39 10.58
N TYR A 39 -12.82 7.18 11.63
CA TYR A 39 -13.58 7.02 12.88
C TYR A 39 -14.28 8.28 13.39
N GLU A 40 -13.89 9.49 12.97
CA GLU A 40 -14.60 10.69 13.42
C GLU A 40 -15.95 10.87 12.72
N ASP A 41 -16.85 11.59 13.39
CA ASP A 41 -18.20 11.94 12.93
C ASP A 41 -19.00 10.77 12.35
N GLN A 42 -19.02 9.63 13.06
CA GLN A 42 -19.77 8.43 12.65
C GLN A 42 -19.35 7.91 11.27
N GLN A 43 -18.05 7.98 10.96
CA GLN A 43 -17.48 7.53 9.68
C GLN A 43 -17.99 8.31 8.46
N ARG A 44 -18.52 9.53 8.69
CA ARG A 44 -18.99 10.42 7.61
C ARG A 44 -17.90 10.79 6.60
N TRP A 45 -16.64 10.74 7.04
CA TRP A 45 -15.46 11.08 6.24
C TRP A 45 -14.75 9.84 5.67
N SER A 46 -15.41 8.68 5.72
CA SER A 46 -14.88 7.45 5.14
C SER A 46 -14.94 7.53 3.62
N GLY A 47 -13.78 7.51 2.99
CA GLY A 47 -13.67 7.70 1.55
C GLY A 47 -12.24 7.54 1.06
N ARG A 48 -12.03 7.80 -0.23
CA ARG A 48 -10.71 7.82 -0.86
C ARG A 48 -10.33 9.26 -1.09
N TYR A 49 -9.12 9.62 -0.70
CA TYR A 49 -8.64 10.99 -0.77
C TYR A 49 -7.27 11.06 -1.43
N ALA A 50 -7.08 12.06 -2.30
CA ALA A 50 -5.77 12.47 -2.78
C ALA A 50 -5.25 13.63 -1.94
N LEU A 51 -3.97 13.54 -1.56
CA LEU A 51 -3.24 14.61 -0.91
C LEU A 51 -2.19 15.14 -1.89
N LEU A 52 -2.26 16.43 -2.21
CA LEU A 52 -1.21 17.11 -2.98
C LEU A 52 -0.16 17.65 -2.02
N LEU A 53 1.07 17.16 -2.14
CA LEU A 53 2.22 17.67 -1.39
C LEU A 53 2.97 18.69 -2.24
N ASP A 54 2.76 19.97 -1.95
CA ASP A 54 3.52 21.05 -2.58
C ASP A 54 4.76 21.37 -1.72
N CYS A 55 5.92 20.88 -2.17
CA CYS A 55 7.22 21.12 -1.55
C CYS A 55 8.04 22.20 -2.28
N THR A 56 7.39 23.09 -3.03
CA THR A 56 8.07 24.20 -3.71
C THR A 56 8.54 25.28 -2.74
N GLU A 57 9.45 26.16 -3.17
CA GLU A 57 9.94 27.27 -2.33
C GLU A 57 8.82 28.20 -1.84
N VAL A 58 7.69 28.23 -2.55
CA VAL A 58 6.49 28.99 -2.19
C VAL A 58 5.90 28.52 -0.86
N THR A 59 6.01 27.23 -0.54
CA THR A 59 5.51 26.64 0.72
C THR A 59 6.53 26.68 1.86
N MET A 60 7.78 27.09 1.59
CA MET A 60 8.84 27.25 2.60
C MET A 60 8.73 28.55 3.42
N GLY A 61 7.63 29.32 3.30
CA GLY A 61 7.43 30.54 4.08
C GLY A 61 8.43 31.63 3.69
N GLY A 62 8.35 32.11 2.44
CA GLY A 62 9.28 33.06 1.83
C GLY A 62 9.35 34.48 2.42
N ASN A 63 8.80 34.71 3.61
CA ASN A 63 8.87 36.00 4.27
C ASN A 63 8.95 35.69 5.77
N GLY A 64 10.07 35.95 6.43
CA GLY A 64 10.31 35.67 7.87
C GLY A 64 9.36 36.34 8.88
N CYS A 65 8.15 36.73 8.48
CA CYS A 65 7.07 37.19 9.33
C CYS A 65 6.42 36.09 10.18
N LEU A 66 6.58 34.80 9.84
CA LEU A 66 6.02 33.71 10.65
C LEU A 66 6.70 33.59 12.03
N ASP A 67 7.97 34.00 12.12
CA ASP A 67 8.75 34.03 13.37
C ASP A 67 8.33 35.19 14.31
N MET A 68 7.50 36.13 13.84
CA MET A 68 6.99 37.25 14.65
C MET A 68 5.60 36.98 15.28
N MET A 69 5.06 35.77 15.14
CA MET A 69 3.78 35.38 15.74
C MET A 69 4.00 34.68 17.09
N ASP A 70 3.39 35.19 18.17
CA ASP A 70 3.50 34.64 19.53
C ASP A 70 2.95 33.20 19.66
N GLU A 71 2.03 32.79 18.78
CA GLU A 71 1.56 31.41 18.65
C GLU A 71 1.91 30.89 17.27
N ARG A 72 2.68 29.77 17.21
CA ARG A 72 2.91 29.06 15.96
C ARG A 72 1.56 28.55 15.43
N PRO A 73 1.07 29.02 14.26
CA PRO A 73 -0.15 28.50 13.69
C PRO A 73 0.03 26.99 13.47
N GLY A 74 -0.97 26.21 13.86
CA GLY A 74 -0.94 24.78 13.61
C GLY A 74 -1.12 24.44 12.12
N ASP A 75 -1.13 23.15 11.83
CA ASP A 75 -1.06 22.64 10.47
C ASP A 75 -2.43 22.53 9.80
N ALA A 76 -2.46 22.64 8.48
CA ALA A 76 -3.66 22.44 7.68
C ALA A 76 -3.33 21.57 6.46
N VAL A 77 -4.22 20.63 6.16
CA VAL A 77 -4.09 19.71 5.03
C VAL A 77 -5.37 19.75 4.20
N VAL A 78 -5.22 19.85 2.89
CA VAL A 78 -6.31 19.80 1.91
C VAL A 78 -6.32 18.44 1.25
N LEU A 79 -7.49 17.79 1.26
CA LEU A 79 -7.72 16.46 0.74
C LEU A 79 -8.79 16.54 -0.35
N TYR A 80 -8.52 15.95 -1.51
CA TYR A 80 -9.48 15.87 -2.61
C TYR A 80 -10.16 14.51 -2.59
N GLU A 81 -11.48 14.50 -2.48
CA GLU A 81 -12.27 13.26 -2.50
C GLU A 81 -12.23 12.64 -3.90
N LEU A 82 -12.05 11.32 -3.94
CA LEU A 82 -11.93 10.57 -5.18
C LEU A 82 -13.14 9.62 -5.30
N GLU A 83 -14.06 9.94 -6.20
CA GLU A 83 -15.20 9.09 -6.54
C GLU A 83 -15.00 8.40 -7.89
N GLU A 84 -15.70 7.28 -8.11
CA GLU A 84 -15.62 6.53 -9.36
C GLU A 84 -16.23 7.33 -10.51
N GLY A 85 -15.48 7.47 -11.60
CA GLY A 85 -15.94 8.19 -12.80
C GLY A 85 -15.81 9.71 -12.74
N GLU A 86 -15.59 10.30 -11.56
CA GLU A 86 -15.23 11.72 -11.43
C GLU A 86 -13.87 12.00 -12.09
N PRO A 87 -13.65 13.23 -12.61
CA PRO A 87 -12.36 13.63 -13.13
C PRO A 87 -11.31 13.68 -12.01
N CYS A 88 -10.11 13.19 -12.31
CA CYS A 88 -8.99 13.24 -11.39
C CYS A 88 -8.63 14.70 -11.09
N PRO A 89 -8.51 15.12 -9.81
CA PRO A 89 -8.18 16.50 -9.44
C PRO A 89 -6.76 16.92 -9.89
N VAL A 90 -5.91 15.98 -10.31
CA VAL A 90 -4.52 16.25 -10.74
C VAL A 90 -4.39 16.36 -12.25
N CYS A 91 -4.98 15.42 -13.01
CA CYS A 91 -4.79 15.33 -14.47
C CYS A 91 -6.08 15.48 -15.28
N ASN A 92 -7.22 15.63 -14.61
CA ASN A 92 -8.55 15.75 -15.20
C ASN A 92 -8.99 14.57 -16.09
N ALA A 93 -8.24 13.47 -16.08
CA ALA A 93 -8.66 12.20 -16.67
C ALA A 93 -9.70 11.54 -15.77
N SER A 94 -10.64 10.79 -16.34
CA SER A 94 -11.63 10.05 -15.55
C SER A 94 -10.92 9.06 -14.61
N LEU A 95 -11.25 9.13 -13.32
CA LEU A 95 -10.69 8.23 -12.33
C LEU A 95 -11.10 6.80 -12.68
N PRO A 96 -10.15 5.85 -12.73
CA PRO A 96 -10.49 4.48 -13.03
C PRO A 96 -11.49 3.97 -11.99
N PRO A 97 -12.39 3.04 -12.37
CA PRO A 97 -13.22 2.39 -11.39
C PRO A 97 -12.27 1.77 -10.35
N PHE A 98 -12.48 2.10 -9.08
CA PHE A 98 -11.66 1.60 -7.98
C PHE A 98 -12.05 0.15 -7.66
N GLN A 99 -12.01 -0.68 -8.69
CA GLN A 99 -12.23 -2.10 -8.67
C GLN A 99 -10.91 -2.84 -8.56
N TYR A 100 -9.78 -2.16 -8.32
CA TYR A 100 -8.47 -2.78 -8.16
C TYR A 100 -7.54 -1.98 -7.24
N CYS A 101 -6.57 -2.67 -6.65
CA CYS A 101 -5.51 -2.11 -5.83
C CYS A 101 -4.49 -1.38 -6.71
N PRO A 102 -4.25 -0.07 -6.53
CA PRO A 102 -3.27 0.67 -7.34
C PRO A 102 -1.82 0.22 -7.12
N THR A 103 -1.52 -0.47 -6.02
CA THR A 103 -0.16 -0.96 -5.70
C THR A 103 0.18 -2.27 -6.39
N CYS A 104 -0.78 -3.20 -6.52
CA CYS A 104 -0.54 -4.54 -7.06
C CYS A 104 -1.40 -4.89 -8.29
N GLY A 105 -2.37 -4.07 -8.65
CA GLY A 105 -3.28 -4.29 -9.78
C GLY A 105 -4.40 -5.30 -9.53
N SER A 106 -4.45 -5.94 -8.35
CA SER A 106 -5.46 -6.95 -8.01
C SER A 106 -6.84 -6.34 -7.88
N ALA A 107 -7.86 -6.99 -8.41
CA ALA A 107 -9.22 -6.49 -8.32
C ALA A 107 -9.71 -6.42 -6.84
N TRP A 108 -10.34 -5.31 -6.44
CA TRP A 108 -11.07 -5.14 -5.18
C TRP A 108 -12.49 -5.71 -5.23
N ALA A 109 -13.04 -5.94 -6.44
CA ALA A 109 -14.32 -6.62 -6.57
C ALA A 109 -14.17 -8.10 -6.18
N GLU A 110 -14.91 -8.53 -5.16
CA GLU A 110 -15.15 -9.94 -4.84
C GLU A 110 -15.99 -10.60 -5.94
N ASN A 111 -15.48 -10.69 -7.16
CA ASN A 111 -16.06 -11.58 -8.17
C ASN A 111 -15.65 -13.01 -7.81
N GLY A 112 -16.34 -13.58 -6.80
CA GLY A 112 -16.28 -15.00 -6.44
C GLY A 112 -14.90 -15.61 -6.62
N THR A 113 -13.91 -15.12 -5.87
CA THR A 113 -12.55 -15.67 -5.95
C THR A 113 -12.60 -17.14 -5.59
N ASN A 114 -12.57 -17.97 -6.63
CA ASN A 114 -12.29 -19.38 -6.52
C ASN A 114 -10.85 -19.52 -5.98
N ILE A 115 -10.59 -20.54 -5.18
CA ILE A 115 -9.25 -20.82 -4.64
C ILE A 115 -8.19 -20.85 -5.73
N GLU A 116 -8.55 -21.26 -6.95
CA GLU A 116 -7.67 -21.26 -8.12
C GLU A 116 -7.21 -19.85 -8.51
N THR A 117 -8.09 -18.83 -8.40
CA THR A 117 -7.72 -17.44 -8.68
C THR A 117 -6.75 -16.91 -7.62
N HIS A 118 -6.99 -17.22 -6.34
CA HIS A 118 -6.07 -16.84 -5.26
C HIS A 118 -4.70 -17.51 -5.40
N LEU A 119 -4.67 -18.79 -5.74
CA LEU A 119 -3.42 -19.50 -5.99
C LEU A 119 -2.68 -18.91 -7.20
N ALA A 120 -3.37 -18.55 -8.27
CA ALA A 120 -2.77 -17.89 -9.43
C ALA A 120 -2.19 -16.51 -9.11
N ASP A 121 -2.92 -15.68 -8.35
CA ASP A 121 -2.45 -14.36 -7.94
C ASP A 121 -1.19 -14.48 -7.04
N MET A 122 -1.22 -15.41 -6.09
CA MET A 122 -0.05 -15.70 -5.24
C MET A 122 1.14 -16.24 -6.05
N GLN A 123 0.88 -17.06 -7.07
CA GLN A 123 1.91 -17.57 -7.99
C GLN A 123 2.55 -16.42 -8.77
N GLN A 124 1.75 -15.48 -9.27
CA GLN A 124 2.23 -14.31 -10.00
C GLN A 124 3.11 -13.42 -9.12
N GLU A 125 2.69 -13.15 -7.88
CA GLU A 125 3.47 -12.32 -6.95
C GLU A 125 4.77 -13.01 -6.53
N ALA A 126 4.73 -14.32 -6.25
CA ALA A 126 5.94 -15.10 -5.98
C ALA A 126 6.89 -15.09 -7.19
N SER A 127 6.36 -15.27 -8.40
CA SER A 127 7.15 -15.23 -9.64
C SER A 127 7.82 -13.88 -9.86
N ARG A 128 7.08 -12.78 -9.64
CA ARG A 128 7.61 -11.42 -9.73
C ARG A 128 8.74 -11.20 -8.73
N SER A 129 8.53 -11.61 -7.49
CA SER A 129 9.52 -11.46 -6.41
C SER A 129 10.77 -12.32 -6.62
N ILE A 130 10.62 -13.55 -7.15
CA ILE A 130 11.74 -14.43 -7.50
C ILE A 130 12.58 -13.85 -8.65
N LYS A 131 11.92 -13.25 -9.66
CA LYS A 131 12.58 -12.65 -10.83
C LYS A 131 13.19 -11.28 -10.56
N ASN A 132 12.92 -10.68 -9.39
CA ASN A 132 13.45 -9.37 -9.04
C ASN A 132 14.99 -9.41 -8.94
N PRO A 133 15.74 -8.64 -9.76
CA PRO A 133 17.20 -8.63 -9.73
C PRO A 133 17.77 -8.19 -8.37
N ASP A 134 17.07 -7.32 -7.65
CA ASP A 134 17.53 -6.74 -6.37
C ASP A 134 17.23 -7.65 -5.17
N ALA A 135 16.47 -8.73 -5.36
CA ALA A 135 16.13 -9.66 -4.29
C ALA A 135 17.30 -10.61 -4.00
N SER A 136 17.64 -10.77 -2.72
CA SER A 136 18.62 -11.76 -2.25
C SER A 136 18.18 -13.19 -2.58
N GLU A 137 19.13 -14.12 -2.73
CA GLU A 137 18.82 -15.53 -2.99
C GLU A 137 17.95 -16.16 -1.89
N ALA A 138 18.21 -15.82 -0.63
CA ALA A 138 17.40 -16.23 0.51
C ALA A 138 15.95 -15.70 0.40
N SER A 139 15.78 -14.45 -0.02
CA SER A 139 14.45 -13.86 -0.27
C SER A 139 13.72 -14.57 -1.41
N ARG A 140 14.41 -14.88 -2.52
CA ARG A 140 13.81 -15.62 -3.65
C ARG A 140 13.37 -17.02 -3.22
N LEU A 141 14.20 -17.72 -2.44
CA LEU A 141 13.84 -19.03 -1.87
C LEU A 141 12.65 -18.94 -0.92
N ALA A 142 12.59 -17.92 -0.07
CA ALA A 142 11.46 -17.71 0.85
C ALA A 142 10.14 -17.51 0.08
N TRP A 143 10.14 -16.71 -1.00
CA TRP A 143 8.97 -16.53 -1.86
C TRP A 143 8.51 -17.82 -2.53
N TYR A 144 9.46 -18.61 -3.06
CA TYR A 144 9.17 -19.92 -3.65
C TYR A 144 8.48 -20.85 -2.63
N TRP A 145 9.07 -21.02 -1.44
CA TRP A 145 8.53 -21.92 -0.42
C TRP A 145 7.23 -21.41 0.19
N SER A 146 7.04 -20.10 0.31
CA SER A 146 5.79 -19.50 0.76
C SER A 146 4.63 -19.86 -0.17
N HIS A 147 4.85 -19.82 -1.49
CA HIS A 147 3.82 -20.21 -2.43
C HIS A 147 3.55 -21.72 -2.44
N ILE A 148 4.59 -22.57 -2.37
CA ILE A 148 4.41 -24.02 -2.20
C ILE A 148 3.58 -24.34 -0.95
N GLY A 149 3.86 -23.67 0.17
CA GLY A 149 3.09 -23.82 1.41
C GLY A 149 1.62 -23.41 1.26
N SER A 150 1.34 -22.37 0.47
CA SER A 150 -0.04 -21.96 0.19
C SER A 150 -0.82 -23.01 -0.61
N ILE A 151 -0.17 -23.69 -1.56
CA ILE A 151 -0.76 -24.81 -2.31
C ILE A 151 -1.06 -25.98 -1.37
N ASP A 152 -0.13 -26.32 -0.47
CA ASP A 152 -0.34 -27.40 0.50
C ASP A 152 -1.50 -27.11 1.46
N LEU A 153 -1.60 -25.86 1.93
CA LEU A 153 -2.70 -25.40 2.77
C LEU A 153 -4.04 -25.51 2.03
N ALA A 154 -4.12 -25.06 0.77
CA ALA A 154 -5.34 -25.17 -0.04
C ALA A 154 -5.78 -26.63 -0.18
N ARG A 155 -4.84 -27.56 -0.34
CA ARG A 155 -5.15 -29.01 -0.36
C ARG A 155 -5.60 -29.52 1.01
N GLN A 156 -4.94 -29.13 2.10
CA GLN A 156 -5.33 -29.53 3.46
C GLN A 156 -6.75 -29.07 3.83
N LEU A 157 -7.16 -27.90 3.33
CA LEU A 157 -8.49 -27.36 3.51
C LEU A 157 -9.54 -27.98 2.58
N GLY A 158 -9.15 -28.92 1.70
CA GLY A 158 -10.04 -29.58 0.75
C GLY A 158 -10.51 -28.68 -0.40
N LEU A 159 -9.84 -27.55 -0.62
CA LEU A 159 -10.19 -26.58 -1.66
C LEU A 159 -9.68 -27.03 -3.04
N ILE A 160 -8.60 -27.80 -3.07
CA ILE A 160 -8.04 -28.41 -4.28
C ILE A 160 -7.77 -29.91 -4.07
N SER A 161 -7.81 -30.68 -5.16
CA SER A 161 -7.49 -32.11 -5.13
C SER A 161 -5.98 -32.37 -5.04
N GLU A 162 -5.60 -33.57 -4.58
CA GLU A 162 -4.18 -33.99 -4.60
C GLU A 162 -3.59 -34.00 -6.01
N LYS A 163 -4.39 -34.37 -7.01
CA LYS A 163 -3.98 -34.30 -8.42
C LYS A 163 -3.66 -32.86 -8.82
N ARG A 164 -4.54 -31.91 -8.48
CA ARG A 164 -4.36 -30.49 -8.80
C ARG A 164 -3.14 -29.90 -8.10
N ARG A 165 -2.86 -30.31 -6.86
CA ARG A 165 -1.63 -29.94 -6.15
C ARG A 165 -0.37 -30.31 -6.93
N GLN A 166 -0.32 -31.53 -7.47
CA GLN A 166 0.84 -32.01 -8.24
C GLN A 166 1.03 -31.21 -9.53
N GLU A 167 -0.06 -30.84 -10.20
CA GLU A 167 -0.02 -29.97 -11.39
C GLU A 167 0.57 -28.60 -11.04
N LEU A 168 0.09 -27.95 -9.96
CA LEU A 168 0.59 -26.64 -9.50
C LEU A 168 2.07 -26.68 -9.10
N TYR A 169 2.54 -27.81 -8.55
CA TYR A 169 3.95 -28.01 -8.24
C TYR A 169 4.82 -28.06 -9.51
N GLU A 170 4.36 -28.75 -10.55
CA GLU A 170 5.06 -28.81 -11.83
C GLU A 170 5.09 -27.44 -12.52
N GLU A 171 4.02 -26.65 -12.41
CA GLU A 171 3.97 -25.26 -12.90
C GLU A 171 5.02 -24.36 -12.21
N MET A 172 5.25 -24.57 -10.90
CA MET A 172 6.23 -23.80 -10.13
C MET A 172 7.67 -24.28 -10.28
N ARG A 173 7.89 -25.54 -10.65
CA ARG A 173 9.21 -26.17 -10.73
C ARG A 173 10.26 -25.36 -11.53
N PRO A 174 9.93 -24.72 -12.68
CA PRO A 174 10.90 -23.93 -13.45
C PRO A 174 11.38 -22.66 -12.73
N LEU A 175 10.60 -22.17 -11.75
CA LEU A 175 10.89 -20.94 -11.01
C LEU A 175 11.71 -21.19 -9.74
N LYS A 176 12.01 -22.44 -9.41
CA LYS A 176 12.81 -22.79 -8.23
C LYS A 176 14.20 -22.15 -8.33
N PRO A 177 14.58 -21.25 -7.41
CA PRO A 177 15.92 -20.67 -7.40
C PRO A 177 16.98 -21.77 -7.27
N ALA A 178 18.08 -21.64 -8.03
CA ALA A 178 19.24 -22.50 -7.86
C ALA A 178 19.79 -22.28 -6.44
N ILE A 179 20.00 -23.37 -5.70
CA ILE A 179 20.60 -23.29 -4.38
C ILE A 179 22.11 -23.22 -4.58
N THR A 180 22.71 -22.03 -4.42
CA THR A 180 24.14 -21.95 -4.14
C THR A 180 24.32 -22.01 -2.63
N VAL A 181 24.46 -23.23 -2.11
CA VAL A 181 24.91 -23.40 -0.73
C VAL A 181 26.34 -22.86 -0.70
N PRO A 182 26.67 -21.85 0.13
CA PRO A 182 28.06 -21.58 0.43
C PRO A 182 28.59 -22.87 1.08
N VAL A 183 29.53 -23.54 0.42
CA VAL A 183 30.27 -24.62 1.07
C VAL A 183 31.02 -23.94 2.20
N ASP A 184 30.62 -24.23 3.44
CA ASP A 184 31.37 -23.87 4.64
C ASP A 184 32.77 -24.45 4.49
N THR A 185 33.67 -23.64 3.96
CA THR A 185 35.10 -23.87 4.00
C THR A 185 35.59 -23.18 5.27
N GLU A 186 36.40 -23.92 6.01
CA GLU A 186 37.24 -23.46 7.11
C GLU A 186 36.65 -23.54 8.53
N GLY A 187 36.76 -24.76 9.08
CA GLY A 187 36.94 -24.99 10.51
C GLY A 187 38.25 -25.74 10.79
N VAL A 188 39.38 -25.26 10.25
CA VAL A 188 40.72 -25.66 10.74
C VAL A 188 40.91 -25.04 12.12
N ASN A 189 40.48 -25.74 13.17
CA ASN A 189 40.87 -25.38 14.53
C ASN A 189 42.26 -25.95 14.81
N ARG A 190 43.27 -25.10 14.61
CA ARG A 190 44.50 -25.11 15.41
C ARG A 190 44.12 -24.68 16.82
N HIS A 191 44.31 -25.52 17.82
CA HIS A 191 44.65 -25.08 19.18
C HIS A 191 45.44 -26.19 19.89
N GLU A 192 46.70 -25.82 20.18
CA GLU A 192 47.60 -26.20 21.28
C GLU A 192 47.85 -27.68 21.62
#